data_AF-A0A0N0VCD5-F1
#
_entry.id   AF-A0A0N0VCD5-F1
#
_cell.length_a   1.000
_cell.length_b   1.000
_cell.length_c   1.000
_cell.angle_alpha   90.00
_cell.angle_beta   90.00
_cell.angle_gamma   90.00
#
_symmetry.space_group_name_H-M   'P 1'
#
loop_
_entity.id
_entity.type
_entity.pdbx_description
1 polymer ?
#
loop_
_entity_poly.entity_id
_entity_poly.type
_entity_poly.pdbx_seq_one_letter_code
_entity_poly.pdbx_strand_id
1 'polypeptide(L)'
;MNRYLSGGLEALLKENRGGRRRSYMTHEEEEVFLKEHLSSSLNGEFVTVNTLFKAYQERVGHKTTREGFYALLKRHGWRKVSPRPQHPKKADAETILASKNKIFIRGENE
;
A
#
# COMPACT_ATOMS: atom_id res chain seq x y z
N MET A 1 -38.03 0.12 22.39
CA MET A 1 -38.80 1.18 21.69
C MET A 1 -38.60 0.99 20.19
N ASN A 2 -39.70 0.92 19.42
CA ASN A 2 -39.77 0.32 18.08
C ASN A 2 -39.03 1.14 17.01
N ARG A 3 -38.04 0.54 16.32
CA ARG A 3 -37.32 1.16 15.18
C ARG A 3 -38.26 1.70 14.10
N TYR A 4 -39.41 1.06 13.93
CA TYR A 4 -40.49 1.48 13.04
C TYR A 4 -41.09 2.84 13.40
N LEU A 5 -41.30 3.12 14.69
CA LEU A 5 -41.91 4.40 15.11
C LEU A 5 -40.96 5.58 14.88
N SER A 6 -39.64 5.35 14.90
CA SER A 6 -38.64 6.40 14.72
C SER A 6 -38.21 6.64 13.26
N GLY A 7 -38.37 5.66 12.37
CA GLY A 7 -37.85 5.76 11.00
C GLY A 7 -38.62 4.97 9.95
N GLY A 8 -39.87 4.61 10.24
CA GLY A 8 -40.78 3.98 9.28
C GLY A 8 -40.28 2.65 8.72
N LEU A 9 -40.68 2.37 7.48
CA LEU A 9 -40.32 1.16 6.74
C LEU A 9 -38.81 1.10 6.43
N GLU A 10 -38.18 2.23 6.12
CA GLU A 10 -36.75 2.30 5.83
C GLU A 10 -35.87 1.87 7.02
N ALA A 11 -36.30 2.17 8.25
CA ALA A 11 -35.58 1.75 9.46
C ALA A 11 -35.59 0.24 9.71
N LEU A 12 -36.56 -0.49 9.10
CA LEU A 12 -36.58 -1.96 9.11
C LEU A 12 -35.67 -2.55 8.03
N LEU A 13 -35.54 -1.85 6.89
CA LEU A 13 -34.64 -2.25 5.80
C LEU A 13 -33.16 -1.95 6.11
N LYS A 14 -32.89 -0.93 6.94
CA LYS A 14 -31.54 -0.54 7.31
C LYS A 14 -30.95 -1.48 8.37
N GLU A 15 -30.16 -2.45 7.93
CA GLU A 15 -29.36 -3.33 8.79
C GLU A 15 -28.24 -2.53 9.48
N ASN A 16 -28.51 -1.99 10.66
CA ASN A 16 -27.52 -1.28 11.47
C ASN A 16 -26.57 -2.25 12.22
N ARG A 17 -26.54 -3.55 11.93
CA ARG A 17 -25.63 -4.50 12.58
C ARG A 17 -24.25 -4.47 11.90
N GLY A 18 -23.19 -4.62 12.68
CA GLY A 18 -21.80 -4.53 12.17
C GLY A 18 -21.31 -3.09 12.01
N GLY A 19 -20.15 -2.93 11.38
CA GLY A 19 -19.52 -1.63 11.14
C GLY A 19 -18.37 -1.28 12.09
N ARG A 20 -17.69 -0.17 11.77
CA ARG A 20 -16.46 0.30 12.41
C ARG A 20 -16.76 1.12 13.67
N ARG A 21 -17.37 0.50 14.69
CA ARG A 21 -17.75 1.17 15.96
C ARG A 21 -16.60 1.38 16.93
N ARG A 22 -15.55 0.55 16.85
CA ARG A 22 -14.39 0.56 17.76
C ARG A 22 -13.11 0.84 17.00
N SER A 23 -13.12 1.88 16.16
CA SER A 23 -11.90 2.33 15.50
C SER A 23 -11.13 3.33 16.33
N TYR A 24 -9.81 3.31 16.16
CA TYR A 24 -8.90 4.23 16.81
C TYR A 24 -8.83 5.62 16.16
N MET A 25 -9.11 5.70 14.87
CA MET A 25 -9.15 6.96 14.09
C MET A 25 -10.43 7.01 13.26
N THR A 26 -10.83 8.15 12.71
CA THR A 26 -11.84 8.22 11.65
C THR A 26 -11.24 7.81 10.29
N HIS A 27 -12.06 7.62 9.25
CA HIS A 27 -11.53 7.29 7.92
C HIS A 27 -10.68 8.44 7.34
N GLU A 28 -11.14 9.68 7.56
CA GLU A 28 -10.46 10.91 7.13
C GLU A 28 -9.12 11.09 7.84
N GLU A 29 -9.06 10.83 9.16
CA GLU A 29 -7.80 10.86 9.91
C GLU A 29 -6.78 9.83 9.41
N GLU A 30 -7.24 8.62 9.08
CA GLU A 30 -6.37 7.59 8.48
C GLU A 30 -5.81 8.06 7.13
N GLU A 31 -6.62 8.72 6.29
CA GLU A 31 -6.16 9.26 5.01
C GLU A 31 -5.12 10.37 5.19
N VAL A 32 -5.37 11.31 6.10
CA VAL A 32 -4.44 12.41 6.39
C VAL A 32 -3.11 11.85 6.87
N PHE A 33 -3.14 10.91 7.81
CA PHE A 33 -1.95 10.21 8.30
C PHE A 33 -1.17 9.53 7.16
N LEU A 34 -1.85 8.80 6.27
CA LEU A 34 -1.19 8.14 5.15
C LEU A 34 -0.61 9.15 4.14
N LYS A 35 -1.32 10.25 3.86
CA LYS A 35 -0.85 11.31 2.95
C LYS A 35 0.40 12.01 3.47
N GLU A 36 0.46 12.30 4.77
CA GLU A 36 1.63 12.87 5.42
C GLU A 36 2.86 11.97 5.21
N HIS A 37 2.73 10.66 5.47
CA HIS A 37 3.83 9.71 5.29
C HIS A 37 4.17 9.40 3.82
N LEU A 38 3.21 9.53 2.89
CA LEU A 38 3.47 9.38 1.46
C LEU A 38 4.26 10.56 0.89
N SER A 39 4.08 11.78 1.43
CA SER A 39 4.86 12.95 1.01
C SER A 39 6.36 12.76 1.29
N SER A 40 6.72 12.15 2.41
CA SER A 40 8.10 11.75 2.71
C SER A 40 8.62 10.69 1.74
N SER A 41 7.75 9.78 1.28
CA SER A 41 8.13 8.74 0.31
C SER A 41 8.46 9.29 -1.08
N LEU A 42 7.89 10.45 -1.47
CA LEU A 42 8.21 11.11 -2.74
C LEU A 42 9.68 11.55 -2.83
N ASN A 43 10.32 11.80 -1.69
CA ASN A 43 11.75 12.15 -1.62
C ASN A 43 12.68 10.94 -1.76
N GLY A 44 12.14 9.75 -2.08
CA GLY A 44 12.93 8.54 -2.31
C GLY A 44 13.21 7.72 -1.06
N GLU A 45 12.65 8.10 0.09
CA GLU A 45 12.76 7.32 1.32
C GLU A 45 11.81 6.10 1.29
N PHE A 46 12.37 4.91 1.53
CA PHE A 46 11.58 3.68 1.64
C PHE A 46 10.81 3.66 2.97
N VAL A 47 9.55 4.07 2.94
CA VAL A 47 8.66 3.94 4.10
C VAL A 47 8.33 2.47 4.32
N THR A 48 8.92 1.87 5.36
CA THR A 48 8.69 0.47 5.73
C THR A 48 7.42 0.36 6.56
N VAL A 49 6.67 -0.74 6.43
CA VAL A 49 5.44 -0.98 7.22
C VAL A 49 5.69 -0.86 8.73
N ASN A 50 6.86 -1.28 9.21
CA ASN A 50 7.23 -1.16 10.62
C ASN A 50 7.39 0.30 11.10
N THR A 51 7.89 1.21 10.26
CA THR A 51 8.04 2.63 10.64
C THR A 51 6.68 3.31 10.71
N LEU A 52 5.86 3.08 9.70
CA LEU A 52 4.44 3.44 9.66
C LEU A 52 3.66 2.91 10.87
N PHE A 53 3.88 1.66 11.26
CA PHE A 53 3.20 1.05 12.40
C PHE A 53 3.64 1.64 13.76
N LYS A 54 4.89 2.11 13.87
CA LYS A 54 5.36 2.84 15.06
C LYS A 54 4.72 4.23 15.13
N ALA A 55 4.77 4.99 14.04
CA ALA A 55 4.13 6.31 13.95
C ALA A 55 2.61 6.23 14.21
N TYR A 56 1.96 5.17 13.72
CA TYR A 56 0.56 4.91 14.00
C TYR A 56 0.28 4.69 15.49
N GLN A 57 1.11 3.89 16.18
CA GLN A 57 0.97 3.68 17.62
C GLN A 57 1.19 4.96 18.43
N GLU A 58 2.16 5.79 18.04
CA GLU A 58 2.41 7.08 18.66
C GLU A 58 1.22 8.02 18.50
N ARG A 59 0.64 8.08 17.30
CA ARG A 59 -0.51 8.96 17.02
C ARG A 59 -1.79 8.51 17.72
N VAL A 60 -1.97 7.19 17.87
CA VAL A 60 -3.11 6.62 18.59
C VAL A 60 -2.90 6.66 20.12
N GLY A 61 -1.65 6.69 20.60
CA GLY A 61 -1.32 6.79 22.01
C GLY A 61 -1.40 5.48 22.81
N HIS A 62 -1.59 4.33 22.14
CA HIS A 62 -1.61 3.03 22.81
C HIS A 62 -1.15 1.90 21.87
N LYS A 63 -0.81 0.74 22.46
CA LYS A 63 -0.37 -0.44 21.70
C LYS A 63 -1.52 -1.01 20.87
N THR A 64 -1.37 -0.99 19.55
CA THR A 64 -2.31 -1.59 18.60
C THR A 64 -1.79 -2.92 18.06
N THR A 65 -2.67 -3.75 17.51
CA THR A 65 -2.26 -4.98 16.82
C THR A 65 -1.79 -4.70 15.40
N ARG A 66 -0.83 -5.49 14.90
CA ARG A 66 -0.38 -5.41 13.50
C ARG A 66 -1.51 -5.74 12.52
N GLU A 67 -2.38 -6.69 12.86
CA GLU A 67 -3.52 -7.08 12.02
C GLU A 67 -4.48 -5.91 11.78
N GLY A 68 -4.80 -5.13 12.82
CA GLY A 68 -5.63 -3.93 12.68
C GLY A 68 -5.00 -2.90 11.75
N PHE A 69 -3.68 -2.75 11.83
CA PHE A 69 -2.93 -1.86 10.94
C PHE A 69 -2.88 -2.36 9.49
N TYR A 70 -2.69 -3.65 9.27
CA TYR A 70 -2.77 -4.23 7.91
C TYR A 70 -4.18 -4.11 7.33
N ALA A 71 -5.22 -4.26 8.14
CA ALA A 71 -6.59 -4.04 7.71
C ALA A 71 -6.82 -2.56 7.33
N LEU A 72 -6.22 -1.61 8.05
CA LEU A 72 -6.22 -0.19 7.68
C LEU A 72 -5.58 0.02 6.31
N LEU A 73 -4.35 -0.46 6.12
CA LEU A 73 -3.64 -0.34 4.85
C LEU A 73 -4.44 -0.95 3.68
N LYS A 74 -5.03 -2.13 3.88
CA LYS A 74 -5.86 -2.81 2.87
C LYS A 74 -7.08 -1.98 2.46
N ARG A 75 -7.74 -1.30 3.41
CA ARG A 75 -8.91 -0.45 3.12
C ARG A 75 -8.54 0.77 2.27
N HIS A 76 -7.38 1.35 2.52
CA HIS A 76 -6.85 2.51 1.78
C HIS A 76 -6.14 2.11 0.48
N GLY A 77 -6.31 0.87 0.02
CA GLY A 77 -5.72 0.40 -1.24
C GLY A 77 -4.19 0.33 -1.24
N TRP A 78 -3.56 0.31 -0.07
CA TRP A 78 -2.09 0.25 0.02
C TRP A 78 -1.57 -1.05 -0.58
N ARG A 79 -0.68 -0.92 -1.56
CA ARG A 79 -0.05 -2.06 -2.24
C ARG A 79 1.45 -2.05 -1.98
N LYS A 80 1.99 -3.21 -1.59
CA LYS A 80 3.44 -3.43 -1.63
C LYS A 80 3.89 -3.46 -3.09
N VAL A 81 4.54 -2.38 -3.54
CA VAL A 81 5.13 -2.31 -4.88
C VAL A 81 6.47 -3.03 -4.82
N SER A 82 6.53 -4.26 -5.33
CA SER A 82 7.79 -4.95 -5.57
C SER A 82 8.42 -4.42 -6.86
N PRO A 83 9.74 -4.17 -6.87
CA PRO A 83 10.45 -3.90 -8.13
C PRO A 83 10.18 -5.03 -9.12
N ARG A 84 10.05 -4.69 -10.41
CA ARG A 84 9.91 -5.73 -11.45
C ARG A 84 11.21 -6.55 -11.49
N PRO A 85 11.12 -7.89 -11.63
CA PRO A 85 12.32 -8.75 -11.69
C PRO A 85 13.16 -8.46 -12.93
N GLN A 86 12.55 -7.90 -13.98
CA GLN A 86 13.20 -7.61 -15.24
C GLN A 86 12.88 -6.19 -15.68
N HIS A 87 13.90 -5.47 -16.15
CA HIS A 87 13.73 -4.13 -16.70
C HIS A 87 12.88 -4.21 -17.99
N PRO A 88 11.90 -3.31 -18.20
CA PRO A 88 11.02 -3.36 -19.38
C PRO A 88 11.76 -3.18 -20.70
N LYS A 89 12.96 -2.59 -20.69
CA LYS A 89 13.86 -2.48 -21.85
C LYS A 89 15.03 -3.47 -21.81
N LYS A 90 14.88 -4.64 -21.17
CA LYS A 90 15.94 -5.65 -21.20
C LYS A 90 16.02 -6.23 -22.62
N ALA A 91 17.23 -6.25 -23.17
CA ALA A 91 17.51 -6.80 -24.48
C ALA A 91 17.31 -8.33 -24.51
N ASP A 92 17.12 -8.89 -25.71
CA ASP A 92 16.88 -10.32 -25.89
C ASP A 92 18.05 -11.18 -25.38
N ALA A 93 17.76 -12.40 -24.94
CA ALA A 93 18.76 -13.28 -24.35
C ALA A 93 19.97 -13.51 -25.29
N GLU A 94 19.73 -13.63 -26.59
CA GLU A 94 20.77 -13.78 -27.62
C GLU A 94 21.67 -12.54 -27.72
N THR A 95 21.10 -11.33 -27.71
CA THR A 95 21.88 -10.09 -27.76
C THR A 95 22.74 -9.89 -26.51
N ILE A 96 22.23 -10.29 -25.33
CA ILE A 96 22.99 -10.28 -24.08
C ILE A 96 24.16 -11.27 -24.17
N LEU A 97 23.92 -12.47 -24.71
CA LEU A 97 24.95 -13.52 -24.83
C LEU A 97 26.03 -13.12 -25.85
N ALA A 98 25.64 -12.55 -26.99
CA ALA A 98 26.54 -12.00 -28.00
C ALA A 98 27.40 -10.84 -27.45
N SER A 99 26.80 -9.92 -26.69
CA SER A 99 27.56 -8.82 -26.06
C SER A 99 28.57 -9.29 -25.00
N LYS A 100 28.30 -10.44 -24.37
CA LYS A 100 29.19 -11.06 -23.37
C LYS A 100 30.33 -11.84 -24.04
N ASN A 101 30.09 -12.43 -25.21
CA ASN A 101 31.09 -13.12 -26.00
C ASN A 101 31.93 -12.11 -26.80
N LYS A 102 32.83 -11.41 -26.12
CA LYS A 102 33.64 -10.29 -26.63
C LYS A 102 34.82 -10.66 -27.54
N ILE A 103 34.78 -11.78 -28.26
CA ILE A 103 35.84 -12.08 -29.24
C ILE A 103 35.50 -11.36 -30.54
N PHE A 104 35.97 -10.11 -30.67
CA PHE A 104 35.98 -9.37 -31.92
C PHE A 104 37.33 -9.61 -32.62
N ILE A 105 37.36 -10.50 -33.62
CA ILE A 105 38.47 -10.54 -34.58
C ILE A 105 38.12 -9.53 -35.66
N ARG A 106 38.80 -8.38 -35.66
CA ARG A 106 38.70 -7.41 -36.75
C ARG A 106 39.52 -7.97 -37.91
N GLY A 107 38.84 -8.58 -38.89
CA GLY A 107 39.48 -9.01 -40.13
C GLY A 107 40.04 -7.79 -40.86
N GLU A 108 41.32 -7.84 -41.18
CA GLU A 108 41.97 -6.94 -42.12
C GLU A 108 41.29 -7.13 -43.49
N ASN A 109 40.72 -6.05 -44.04
CA ASN A 109 40.32 -6.03 -45.44
C ASN A 109 41.55 -5.60 -46.24
N GLU A 110 41.93 -6.43 -47.20
CA GLU A 110 42.91 -6.19 -48.27
C GLU A 110 42.62 -4.91 -49.09
#